data_AF-A0A109ULY4-F1
#
_entry.id   AF-A0A109ULY4-F1
#
_cell.length_a   1.000
_cell.length_b   1.000
_cell.length_c   1.000
_cell.angle_alpha   90.00
_cell.angle_beta   90.00
_cell.angle_gamma   90.00
#
_symmetry.space_group_name_H-M   'P 1'
#
loop_
_entity.id
_entity.type
_entity.pdbx_description
1 polymer ?
#
loop_
_entity_poly.entity_id
_entity_poly.type
_entity_poly.pdbx_seq_one_letter_code
_entity_poly.pdbx_strand_id
1 'polypeptide(L)'
;MTHRSFARTVLATSIGLLVGGLTVAGAHAQFDPQGLYSNRAILDAEVYFEAAPDSQPSEIVDILLGDDMQVHALIIRTHEDVGQDGDYLVITNDHYRLVNHEEDGDTTHDVLVDANEDALGAMPRYDQDWWDMARQRARDAWHTAGEGAESAWHQTREGADRIGEGAESAWERTQEGAERAGRAVSDLLNNWTNND
;
A
#
# COMPACT_ATOMS: atom_id res chain seq x y z
N MET A 1 0.48 11.33 -45.85
CA MET A 1 -0.43 12.38 -45.32
C MET A 1 -1.58 11.64 -44.66
N THR A 2 -1.81 11.61 -43.35
CA THR A 2 -1.35 12.35 -42.17
C THR A 2 -1.74 11.46 -40.98
N HIS A 3 -0.78 11.09 -40.12
CA HIS A 3 -1.08 10.42 -38.84
C HIS A 3 -1.86 11.40 -37.96
N ARG A 4 -3.05 11.00 -37.49
CA ARG A 4 -3.79 11.71 -36.44
C ARG A 4 -3.15 11.35 -35.10
N SER A 5 -2.46 12.30 -34.49
CA SER A 5 -2.08 12.21 -33.08
C SER A 5 -3.32 12.50 -32.23
N PHE A 6 -3.77 11.48 -31.48
CA PHE A 6 -4.75 11.70 -30.41
C PHE A 6 -3.99 12.21 -29.20
N ALA A 7 -4.36 13.39 -28.72
CA ALA A 7 -3.83 13.95 -27.50
C ALA A 7 -4.35 13.13 -26.31
N ARG A 8 -3.45 12.43 -25.63
CA ARG A 8 -3.71 11.78 -24.34
C ARG A 8 -3.85 12.87 -23.28
N THR A 9 -5.06 13.03 -22.73
CA THR A 9 -5.29 13.87 -21.56
C THR A 9 -5.02 13.02 -20.31
N VAL A 10 -3.89 13.25 -19.66
CA VAL A 10 -3.55 12.60 -18.38
C VAL A 10 -4.31 13.31 -17.27
N LEU A 11 -5.26 12.62 -16.64
CA LEU A 11 -5.85 13.02 -15.36
C LEU A 11 -5.15 12.22 -14.27
N ALA A 12 -4.28 12.90 -13.52
CA ALA A 12 -3.57 12.36 -12.38
C ALA A 12 -4.39 12.63 -11.11
N THR A 13 -5.09 11.61 -10.61
CA THR A 13 -5.73 11.62 -9.29
C THR A 13 -5.07 10.54 -8.44
N SER A 14 -4.28 10.95 -7.45
CA SER A 14 -3.68 10.09 -6.44
C SER A 14 -4.69 9.87 -5.30
N ILE A 15 -5.14 8.63 -5.10
CA ILE A 15 -6.09 8.27 -4.04
C ILE A 15 -5.44 7.18 -3.17
N GLY A 16 -5.12 7.54 -1.92
CA GLY A 16 -4.61 6.63 -0.90
C GLY A 16 -5.73 5.81 -0.22
N LEU A 17 -5.40 4.61 0.24
CA LEU A 17 -6.31 3.57 0.73
C LEU A 17 -6.72 3.82 2.21
N LEU A 18 -8.03 3.77 2.54
CA LEU A 18 -8.53 3.90 3.92
C LEU A 18 -9.82 3.08 4.11
N VAL A 19 -9.78 2.10 5.01
CA VAL A 19 -10.95 1.38 5.54
C VAL A 19 -11.20 1.86 6.97
N GLY A 20 -12.37 2.46 7.24
CA GLY A 20 -12.81 2.76 8.60
C GLY A 20 -13.85 3.87 8.68
N GLY A 21 -15.11 3.52 8.94
CA GLY A 21 -16.20 4.47 9.11
C GLY A 21 -16.18 5.14 10.48
N LEU A 22 -16.31 6.47 10.51
CA LEU A 22 -16.89 7.29 11.58
C LEU A 22 -17.10 8.72 11.04
N THR A 23 -18.34 9.20 11.00
CA THR A 23 -18.68 10.55 10.55
C THR A 23 -18.46 11.56 11.68
N VAL A 24 -17.34 12.28 11.68
CA VAL A 24 -17.15 13.48 12.51
C VAL A 24 -17.29 14.71 11.62
N ALA A 25 -18.30 15.53 11.94
CA ALA A 25 -18.59 16.78 11.27
C ALA A 25 -17.43 17.78 11.45
N GLY A 26 -16.94 18.36 10.34
CA GLY A 26 -16.18 19.61 10.38
C GLY A 26 -14.87 19.69 9.59
N ALA A 27 -14.41 18.61 8.95
CA ALA A 27 -13.32 18.68 7.99
C ALA A 27 -13.78 18.00 6.70
N HIS A 28 -13.81 18.75 5.61
CA HIS A 28 -14.05 18.21 4.27
C HIS A 28 -12.78 17.47 3.84
N ALA A 29 -12.47 16.34 4.48
CA ALA A 29 -11.70 15.30 3.82
C ALA A 29 -12.59 14.83 2.68
N GLN A 30 -12.26 15.24 1.46
CA GLN A 30 -12.87 14.68 0.27
C GLN A 30 -12.47 13.20 0.23
N PHE A 31 -13.28 12.35 0.86
CA PHE A 31 -13.24 10.93 0.63
C PHE A 31 -13.73 10.72 -0.80
N ASP A 32 -12.82 10.67 -1.76
CA ASP A 32 -13.14 10.07 -3.05
C ASP A 32 -13.58 8.63 -2.77
N PRO A 33 -14.75 8.20 -3.28
CA PRO A 33 -15.26 6.87 -3.03
C PRO A 33 -14.25 5.83 -3.51
N GLN A 34 -13.65 5.08 -2.57
CA GLN A 34 -12.79 3.95 -2.89
C GLN A 34 -13.67 2.83 -3.44
N GLY A 35 -13.44 2.45 -4.69
CA GLY A 35 -14.12 1.35 -5.34
C GLY A 35 -13.67 0.00 -4.75
N LEU A 36 -14.50 -1.03 -4.92
CA LEU A 36 -14.08 -2.40 -4.68
C LEU A 36 -13.34 -2.91 -5.91
N TYR A 37 -12.08 -3.32 -5.73
CA TYR A 37 -11.26 -3.87 -6.79
C TYR A 37 -11.07 -5.38 -6.61
N SER A 38 -11.10 -6.11 -7.72
CA SER A 38 -10.77 -7.53 -7.73
C SER A 38 -9.25 -7.68 -7.63
N ASN A 39 -8.77 -8.50 -6.69
CA ASN A 39 -7.35 -8.82 -6.60
C ASN A 39 -6.80 -9.38 -7.93
N ARG A 40 -7.60 -10.15 -8.66
CA ARG A 40 -7.24 -10.64 -9.99
C ARG A 40 -7.05 -9.50 -10.99
N ALA A 41 -7.92 -8.51 -10.97
CA ALA A 41 -7.80 -7.37 -11.87
C ALA A 41 -6.54 -6.54 -11.56
N ILE A 42 -6.11 -6.50 -10.30
CA ILE A 42 -4.83 -5.87 -9.92
C ILE A 42 -3.63 -6.74 -10.30
N LEU A 43 -3.69 -8.06 -10.10
CA LEU A 43 -2.60 -8.97 -10.51
C LEU A 43 -2.42 -9.03 -12.03
N ASP A 44 -3.50 -8.88 -12.78
CA ASP A 44 -3.48 -8.84 -14.25
C ASP A 44 -3.10 -7.45 -14.80
N ALA A 45 -2.86 -6.45 -13.93
CA ALA A 45 -2.51 -5.10 -14.35
C ALA A 45 -1.08 -5.02 -14.88
N GLU A 46 -0.90 -4.21 -15.92
CA GLU A 46 0.40 -3.89 -16.48
C GLU A 46 1.09 -2.82 -15.64
N VAL A 47 2.42 -2.97 -15.45
CA VAL A 47 3.23 -2.04 -14.67
C VAL A 47 4.14 -1.23 -15.59
N TYR A 48 4.07 0.09 -15.44
CA TYR A 48 4.90 1.07 -16.13
C TYR A 48 5.78 1.83 -15.14
N PHE A 49 7.00 2.17 -15.53
CA PHE A 49 7.95 2.91 -14.69
C PHE A 49 8.22 4.29 -15.26
N GLU A 50 8.12 5.34 -14.44
CA GLU A 50 8.42 6.71 -14.89
C GLU A 50 9.89 6.86 -15.30
N ALA A 51 10.80 6.20 -14.60
CA ALA A 51 12.22 6.14 -14.96
C ALA A 51 12.51 5.43 -16.29
N ALA A 52 11.58 4.62 -16.80
CA ALA A 52 11.76 3.83 -18.03
C ALA A 52 10.48 3.85 -18.90
N PRO A 53 10.11 5.01 -19.47
CA PRO A 53 8.81 5.20 -20.11
C PRO A 53 8.62 4.43 -21.43
N ASP A 54 9.73 4.04 -22.07
CA ASP A 54 9.74 3.27 -23.32
C ASP A 54 9.98 1.76 -23.09
N SER A 55 10.04 1.32 -21.83
CA SER A 55 10.22 -0.10 -21.48
C SER A 55 8.98 -0.93 -21.77
N GLN A 56 9.18 -2.25 -21.93
CA GLN A 56 8.07 -3.19 -21.93
C GLN A 56 7.36 -3.21 -20.58
N PRO A 57 6.02 -3.36 -20.55
CA PRO A 57 5.29 -3.44 -19.30
C PRO A 57 5.79 -4.60 -18.45
N SER A 58 5.96 -4.33 -17.16
CA SER A 58 6.30 -5.33 -16.15
C SER A 58 5.02 -5.91 -15.53
N GLU A 59 5.15 -6.97 -14.73
CA GLU A 59 4.00 -7.73 -14.23
C GLU A 59 3.97 -7.78 -12.70
N ILE A 60 2.76 -7.73 -12.14
CA ILE A 60 2.56 -7.94 -10.70
C ILE A 60 2.48 -9.45 -10.45
N VAL A 61 3.32 -9.93 -9.54
CA VAL A 61 3.40 -11.34 -9.18
C VAL A 61 2.72 -11.63 -7.86
N ASP A 62 2.76 -10.68 -6.93
CA ASP A 62 2.12 -10.82 -5.62
C ASP A 62 1.71 -9.48 -5.02
N ILE A 63 0.77 -9.54 -4.08
CA ILE A 63 0.32 -8.41 -3.28
C ILE A 63 0.65 -8.74 -1.83
N LEU A 64 1.44 -7.89 -1.18
CA LEU A 64 1.77 -8.07 0.22
C LEU A 64 0.75 -7.37 1.11
N LEU A 65 0.09 -8.16 1.96
CA LEU A 65 -0.84 -7.67 2.96
C LEU A 65 -0.22 -7.72 4.36
N GLY A 66 -0.53 -6.72 5.17
CA GLY A 66 -0.23 -6.71 6.60
C GLY A 66 -1.31 -7.43 7.42
N ASP A 67 -1.07 -7.60 8.71
CA ASP A 67 -2.10 -8.18 9.62
C ASP A 67 -3.33 -7.26 9.78
N ASP A 68 -3.24 -5.99 9.37
CA ASP A 68 -4.36 -5.06 9.23
C ASP A 68 -5.23 -5.32 7.98
N MET A 69 -4.88 -6.36 7.21
CA MET A 69 -5.48 -6.73 5.93
C MET A 69 -5.43 -5.63 4.88
N GLN A 70 -4.54 -4.65 5.04
CA GLN A 70 -4.29 -3.62 4.03
C GLN A 70 -3.17 -4.06 3.09
N VAL A 71 -3.18 -3.56 1.86
CA VAL A 71 -2.05 -3.71 0.94
C VAL A 71 -0.94 -2.78 1.41
N HIS A 72 0.29 -3.30 1.51
CA HIS A 72 1.47 -2.52 1.90
C HIS A 72 2.52 -2.45 0.79
N ALA A 73 2.55 -3.44 -0.10
CA ALA A 73 3.46 -3.47 -1.23
C ALA A 73 2.95 -4.38 -2.35
N LEU A 74 3.43 -4.10 -3.57
CA LEU A 74 3.32 -4.96 -4.73
C LEU A 74 4.68 -5.61 -5.01
N ILE A 75 4.66 -6.88 -5.41
CA ILE A 75 5.85 -7.57 -5.93
C ILE A 75 5.79 -7.55 -7.44
N ILE A 76 6.77 -6.90 -8.06
CA ILE A 76 6.80 -6.66 -9.50
C ILE A 76 7.95 -7.41 -10.12
N ARG A 77 7.65 -8.29 -11.09
CA ARG A 77 8.69 -8.90 -11.93
C ARG A 77 9.03 -7.91 -13.03
N THR A 78 10.25 -7.38 -13.00
CA THR A 78 10.71 -6.39 -13.98
C THR A 78 11.11 -7.03 -15.30
N HIS A 79 10.80 -6.34 -16.38
CA HIS A 79 11.38 -6.63 -17.69
C HIS A 79 12.85 -6.17 -17.75
N GLU A 80 13.62 -6.73 -18.68
CA GLU A 80 15.06 -6.46 -18.88
C GLU A 80 15.39 -4.98 -19.16
N ASP A 81 14.41 -4.20 -19.62
CA ASP A 81 14.55 -2.78 -19.94
C ASP A 81 14.48 -1.88 -18.70
N VAL A 82 14.00 -2.42 -17.57
CA VAL A 82 13.80 -1.72 -16.29
C VAL A 82 14.78 -2.21 -15.23
N GLY A 83 14.94 -3.52 -15.12
CA GLY A 83 15.84 -4.19 -14.20
C GLY A 83 16.54 -5.34 -14.89
N GLN A 84 17.17 -6.25 -14.16
CA GLN A 84 17.59 -7.49 -14.80
C GLN A 84 16.34 -8.34 -15.08
N ASP A 85 16.36 -9.06 -16.21
CA ASP A 85 15.25 -9.93 -16.59
C ASP A 85 14.93 -10.93 -15.46
N GLY A 86 13.69 -10.89 -14.97
CA GLY A 86 13.25 -11.75 -13.89
C GLY A 86 13.59 -11.27 -12.47
N ASP A 87 14.18 -10.08 -12.30
CA ASP A 87 14.27 -9.46 -10.98
C ASP A 87 12.87 -9.19 -10.43
N TYR A 88 12.68 -9.44 -9.14
CA TYR A 88 11.45 -9.11 -8.42
C TYR A 88 11.71 -7.89 -7.55
N LEU A 89 11.01 -6.79 -7.79
CA LEU A 89 11.07 -5.58 -7.00
C LEU A 89 9.93 -5.51 -5.99
N VAL A 90 10.22 -4.93 -4.83
CA VAL A 90 9.20 -4.58 -3.84
C VAL A 90 8.86 -3.10 -3.97
N ILE A 91 7.62 -2.81 -4.34
CA ILE A 91 7.14 -1.44 -4.49
C ILE A 91 6.09 -1.16 -3.42
N THR A 92 6.39 -0.24 -2.50
CA THR A 92 5.44 0.16 -1.45
C THR A 92 4.44 1.19 -1.97
N ASN A 93 3.35 1.38 -1.23
CA ASN A 93 2.24 2.29 -1.59
C ASN A 93 2.67 3.74 -1.89
N ASP A 94 3.83 4.18 -1.41
CA ASP A 94 4.35 5.53 -1.63
C ASP A 94 4.97 5.71 -3.01
N HIS A 95 5.31 4.61 -3.69
CA HIS A 95 6.06 4.60 -4.94
C HIS A 95 5.23 4.12 -6.13
N TYR A 96 3.92 3.90 -5.96
CA TYR A 96 3.06 3.57 -7.09
C TYR A 96 1.69 4.22 -6.98
N ARG A 97 1.02 4.31 -8.13
CA ARG A 97 -0.36 4.73 -8.23
C ARG A 97 -1.11 3.88 -9.24
N LEU A 98 -2.37 3.61 -8.94
CA LEU A 98 -3.26 2.93 -9.86
C LEU A 98 -3.81 3.94 -10.88
N VAL A 99 -3.71 3.63 -12.16
CA VAL A 99 -4.28 4.39 -13.26
C VAL A 99 -5.43 3.59 -13.83
N ASN A 100 -6.62 4.16 -13.77
CA ASN A 100 -7.83 3.51 -14.28
C ASN A 100 -8.08 3.94 -15.73
N HIS A 101 -8.44 2.97 -16.56
CA HIS A 101 -8.87 3.17 -17.92
C HIS A 101 -10.28 2.63 -18.08
N GLU A 102 -11.12 3.34 -18.83
CA GLU A 102 -12.43 2.83 -19.24
C GLU A 102 -12.33 2.41 -20.70
N GLU A 103 -12.55 1.13 -20.97
CA GLU A 103 -12.56 0.57 -22.32
C GLU A 103 -13.81 -0.30 -22.47
N ASP A 104 -14.65 0.02 -23.47
CA ASP A 104 -15.90 -0.70 -23.77
C ASP A 104 -16.87 -0.89 -22.58
N GLY A 105 -16.80 -0.01 -21.58
CA GLY A 105 -17.63 -0.04 -20.37
C GLY A 105 -17.06 -0.92 -19.24
N ASP A 106 -15.91 -1.54 -19.46
CA ASP A 106 -15.11 -2.20 -18.44
C ASP A 106 -14.03 -1.24 -17.92
N THR A 107 -13.72 -1.33 -16.63
CA THR A 107 -12.60 -0.61 -16.03
C THR A 107 -11.38 -1.53 -16.01
N THR A 108 -10.32 -1.11 -16.69
CA THR A 108 -8.99 -1.73 -16.63
C THR A 108 -8.06 -0.89 -15.75
N HIS A 109 -7.02 -1.53 -15.22
CA HIS A 109 -6.10 -0.92 -14.27
C HIS A 109 -4.68 -1.11 -14.75
N ASP A 110 -3.91 -0.03 -14.72
CA ASP A 110 -2.45 -0.07 -14.86
C ASP A 110 -1.82 0.45 -13.57
N VAL A 111 -0.62 -0.02 -13.27
CA VAL A 111 0.18 0.50 -12.16
C VAL A 111 1.30 1.36 -12.73
N LEU A 112 1.37 2.62 -12.30
CA LEU A 112 2.49 3.50 -12.60
C LEU A 112 3.38 3.58 -11.36
N VAL A 113 4.63 3.15 -11.49
CA VAL A 113 5.67 3.31 -10.47
C VAL A 113 6.26 4.70 -10.60
N ASP A 114 6.05 5.52 -9.57
CA ASP A 114 6.52 6.90 -9.42
C ASP A 114 7.87 6.88 -8.69
N ALA A 115 8.91 6.62 -9.46
CA ALA A 115 10.29 6.60 -8.99
C ALA A 115 11.23 7.04 -10.12
N ASN A 116 12.25 7.83 -9.77
CA ASN A 116 13.35 8.15 -10.68
C ASN A 116 14.36 6.99 -10.75
N GLU A 117 15.34 7.09 -11.64
CA GLU A 117 16.34 6.02 -11.86
C GLU A 117 17.11 5.63 -10.59
N ASP A 118 17.53 6.62 -9.79
CA ASP A 118 18.27 6.37 -8.55
C ASP A 118 17.40 5.61 -7.53
N ALA A 119 16.16 6.07 -7.31
CA ALA A 119 15.21 5.43 -6.40
C ALA A 119 14.85 4.02 -6.88
N LEU A 120 14.63 3.84 -8.19
CA LEU A 120 14.38 2.53 -8.80
C LEU A 120 15.56 1.57 -8.59
N GLY A 121 16.80 2.05 -8.71
CA GLY A 121 18.00 1.27 -8.46
C GLY A 121 18.17 0.85 -6.99
N ALA A 122 17.68 1.67 -6.06
CA ALA A 122 17.72 1.41 -4.62
C ALA A 122 16.56 0.52 -4.12
N MET A 123 15.56 0.25 -4.96
CA MET A 123 14.41 -0.55 -4.54
C MET A 123 14.81 -1.97 -4.11
N PRO A 124 14.26 -2.49 -3.00
CA PRO A 124 14.58 -3.81 -2.51
C PRO A 124 14.19 -4.89 -3.51
N ARG A 125 15.06 -5.89 -3.63
CA ARG A 125 14.77 -7.11 -4.39
C ARG A 125 14.00 -8.07 -3.49
N TYR A 126 12.90 -8.60 -4.01
CA TYR A 126 12.13 -9.65 -3.35
C TYR A 126 12.85 -10.98 -3.50
N ASP A 127 13.31 -11.50 -2.38
CA ASP A 127 13.82 -12.85 -2.24
C ASP A 127 13.35 -13.47 -0.90
N GLN A 128 13.77 -14.71 -0.65
CA GLN A 128 13.38 -15.43 0.57
C GLN A 128 13.91 -14.76 1.85
N ASP A 129 15.14 -14.22 1.82
CA ASP A 129 15.76 -13.60 2.98
C ASP A 129 15.08 -12.27 3.30
N TRP A 130 14.81 -11.47 2.26
CA TRP A 130 13.99 -10.26 2.30
C TRP A 130 12.64 -10.54 2.95
N TRP A 131 11.95 -11.58 2.48
CA TRP A 131 10.63 -11.96 2.96
C TRP A 131 10.64 -12.37 4.45
N ASP A 132 11.58 -13.23 4.85
CA ASP A 132 11.66 -13.70 6.22
C ASP A 132 11.97 -12.56 7.20
N MET A 133 12.82 -11.62 6.79
CA MET A 133 13.11 -10.40 7.54
C MET A 133 11.90 -9.47 7.63
N ALA A 134 11.23 -9.19 6.50
CA ALA A 134 10.05 -8.33 6.46
C ALA A 134 8.95 -8.89 7.37
N ARG A 135 8.70 -10.20 7.28
CA ARG A 135 7.71 -10.88 8.12
C ARG A 135 8.08 -10.87 9.60
N GLN A 136 9.36 -10.99 9.95
CA GLN A 136 9.80 -10.88 11.34
C GLN A 136 9.58 -9.48 11.89
N ARG A 137 10.01 -8.44 11.17
CA ARG A 137 9.86 -7.05 11.59
C ARG A 137 8.39 -6.66 11.72
N ALA A 138 7.55 -7.13 10.79
CA ALA A 138 6.11 -6.92 10.88
C ALA A 138 5.54 -7.53 12.17
N ARG A 139 5.91 -8.78 12.50
CA ARG A 139 5.51 -9.41 13.77
C ARG A 139 6.00 -8.62 15.00
N ASP A 140 7.23 -8.14 14.98
CA ASP A 140 7.80 -7.39 16.11
C ASP A 140 7.09 -6.04 16.31
N ALA A 141 6.76 -5.36 15.20
CA ALA A 141 5.96 -4.12 15.21
C ALA A 141 4.56 -4.38 15.76
N TRP A 142 3.91 -5.45 15.30
CA TRP A 142 2.61 -5.88 15.81
C TRP A 142 2.65 -6.27 17.28
N HIS A 143 3.68 -6.98 17.73
CA HIS A 143 3.84 -7.34 19.13
C HIS A 143 4.01 -6.09 20.01
N THR A 144 4.88 -5.16 19.60
CA THR A 144 5.13 -3.90 20.32
C THR A 144 3.86 -3.04 20.41
N ALA A 145 3.12 -2.92 19.31
CA ALA A 145 1.87 -2.17 19.28
C ALA A 145 0.76 -2.88 20.09
N GLY A 146 0.72 -4.21 20.00
CA GLY A 146 -0.19 -5.10 20.73
C GLY A 146 0.01 -5.03 22.23
N GLU A 147 1.24 -5.07 22.74
CA GLU A 147 1.55 -4.91 24.16
C GLU A 147 1.08 -3.55 24.70
N GLY A 148 1.22 -2.49 23.89
CA GLY A 148 0.70 -1.15 24.21
C GLY A 148 -0.83 -1.10 24.26
N ALA A 149 -1.50 -1.78 23.32
CA ALA A 149 -2.96 -1.88 23.27
C ALA A 149 -3.52 -2.76 24.40
N GLU A 150 -2.90 -3.91 24.66
CA GLU A 150 -3.26 -4.84 25.74
C GLU A 150 -3.07 -4.21 27.11
N SER A 151 -1.98 -3.46 27.32
CA SER A 151 -1.76 -2.67 28.53
C SER A 151 -2.85 -1.62 28.75
N ALA A 152 -3.28 -0.93 27.68
CA ALA A 152 -4.38 0.04 27.74
C ALA A 152 -5.73 -0.65 28.01
N TRP A 153 -5.95 -1.83 27.43
CA TRP A 153 -7.14 -2.65 27.64
C TRP A 153 -7.21 -3.14 29.09
N HIS A 154 -6.10 -3.65 29.65
CA HIS A 154 -6.00 -4.07 31.05
C HIS A 154 -6.29 -2.93 32.04
N GLN A 155 -5.65 -1.76 31.86
CA GLN A 155 -5.92 -0.58 32.68
C GLN A 155 -7.39 -0.15 32.57
N THR A 156 -7.99 -0.29 31.39
CA THR A 156 -9.40 0.01 31.19
C THR A 156 -10.29 -1.04 31.84
N ARG A 157 -9.96 -2.35 31.81
CA ARG A 157 -10.72 -3.40 32.50
C ARG A 157 -10.76 -3.15 34.01
N GLU A 158 -9.61 -2.83 34.61
CA GLU A 158 -9.50 -2.45 36.03
C GLU A 158 -10.27 -1.14 36.36
N GLY A 159 -10.50 -0.28 35.35
CA GLY A 159 -11.30 0.94 35.43
C GLY A 159 -12.79 0.77 35.07
N ALA A 160 -13.15 -0.17 34.20
CA ALA A 160 -14.46 -0.38 33.60
C ALA A 160 -15.38 -1.24 34.47
N ASP A 161 -14.80 -2.00 35.41
CA ASP A 161 -15.52 -2.50 36.59
C ASP A 161 -16.16 -1.34 37.40
N ARG A 162 -15.89 -0.07 37.04
CA ARG A 162 -16.41 1.16 37.66
C ARG A 162 -17.29 2.09 36.80
N ILE A 163 -17.78 1.74 35.58
CA ILE A 163 -18.90 2.35 34.78
C ILE A 163 -18.65 2.25 33.24
N GLY A 164 -19.73 2.20 32.44
CA GLY A 164 -19.80 1.84 31.00
C GLY A 164 -19.14 2.74 29.93
N GLU A 165 -18.65 3.93 30.24
CA GLU A 165 -17.88 4.78 29.29
C GLU A 165 -16.48 4.20 28.98
N GLY A 166 -15.98 3.28 29.82
CA GLY A 166 -14.70 2.62 29.61
C GLY A 166 -14.67 1.69 28.39
N ALA A 167 -15.80 1.13 27.99
CA ALA A 167 -15.85 0.15 26.90
C ALA A 167 -15.62 0.77 25.53
N GLU A 168 -16.26 1.90 25.22
CA GLU A 168 -16.09 2.62 23.95
C GLU A 168 -14.65 3.14 23.79
N SER A 169 -14.10 3.75 24.85
CA SER A 169 -12.70 4.21 24.82
C SER A 169 -11.66 3.09 24.74
N ALA A 170 -11.97 1.87 25.21
CA ALA A 170 -11.12 0.69 25.01
C ALA A 170 -11.14 0.21 23.56
N TRP A 171 -12.30 0.25 22.90
CA TRP A 171 -12.44 -0.11 21.50
C TRP A 171 -11.70 0.87 20.59
N GLU A 172 -11.84 2.18 20.82
CA GLU A 172 -11.09 3.20 20.08
C GLU A 172 -9.58 3.02 20.24
N ARG A 173 -9.07 2.83 21.47
CA ARG A 173 -7.63 2.60 21.72
C ARG A 173 -7.09 1.32 21.08
N THR A 174 -7.93 0.29 20.97
CA THR A 174 -7.58 -0.97 20.29
C THR A 174 -7.45 -0.75 18.78
N GLN A 175 -8.40 -0.02 18.19
CA GLN A 175 -8.35 0.37 16.79
C GLN A 175 -7.12 1.25 16.49
N GLU A 176 -6.86 2.26 17.33
CA GLU A 176 -5.65 3.10 17.23
C GLU A 176 -4.35 2.28 17.37
N GLY A 177 -4.36 1.20 18.14
CA GLY A 177 -3.25 0.26 18.25
C GLY A 177 -2.98 -0.47 16.94
N ALA A 178 -4.02 -1.00 16.30
CA ALA A 178 -3.94 -1.67 15.02
C ALA A 178 -3.49 -0.71 13.90
N GLU A 179 -4.04 0.51 13.87
CA GLU A 179 -3.62 1.53 12.91
C GLU A 179 -2.17 1.98 13.11
N ARG A 180 -1.69 2.06 14.36
CA ARG A 180 -0.28 2.35 14.64
C ARG A 180 0.63 1.21 14.20
N ALA A 181 0.21 -0.03 14.38
CA ALA A 181 0.97 -1.20 13.94
C ALA A 181 1.06 -1.24 12.40
N GLY A 182 -0.06 -1.06 11.70
CA GLY A 182 -0.10 -0.97 10.24
C GLY A 182 0.82 0.13 9.71
N ARG A 183 0.74 1.34 10.28
CA ARG A 183 1.64 2.45 9.95
C ARG A 183 3.11 2.13 10.21
N ALA A 184 3.43 1.52 11.36
CA ALA A 184 4.80 1.12 11.65
C ALA A 184 5.35 0.10 10.64
N VAL A 185 4.51 -0.82 10.15
CA VAL A 185 4.87 -1.76 9.08
C VAL A 185 5.10 -1.02 7.76
N SER A 186 4.22 -0.11 7.36
CA SER A 186 4.41 0.71 6.15
C SER A 186 5.68 1.55 6.24
N ASP A 187 5.91 2.23 7.36
CA ASP A 187 7.10 3.06 7.60
C ASP A 187 8.39 2.23 7.55
N LEU A 188 8.37 1.00 8.08
CA LEU A 188 9.51 0.08 8.02
C LEU A 188 9.83 -0.32 6.58
N LEU A 189 8.81 -0.68 5.79
CA LEU A 189 8.97 -1.03 4.38
C LEU A 189 9.45 0.19 3.57
N ASN A 190 8.86 1.37 3.81
CA ASN A 190 9.23 2.62 3.15
C ASN A 190 10.65 3.06 3.48
N ASN A 191 11.03 3.09 4.76
CA ASN A 191 12.37 3.49 5.17
C ASN A 191 13.44 2.57 4.57
N TRP A 192 13.15 1.28 4.48
CA TRP A 192 14.08 0.34 3.87
C TRP A 192 14.15 0.48 2.35
N THR A 193 13.05 0.85 1.70
CA THR A 193 13.03 1.13 0.26
C THR A 193 13.76 2.43 -0.08
N ASN A 194 13.88 3.36 0.88
CA ASN A 194 14.43 4.71 0.68
C ASN A 194 15.84 4.93 1.27
N ASN A 195 16.42 3.95 1.98
CA ASN A 195 17.79 4.02 2.51
C ASN A 195 18.58 2.77 2.09
N ASP A 196 19.27 2.86 0.95
CA ASP A 196 20.63 2.37 0.71
C ASP A 196 21.29 3.18 -0.43
#